data_AF-A0A2N2GBF1-F1
#
_entry.id   AF-A0A2N2GBF1-F1
#
_cell.length_a   1.000
_cell.length_b   1.000
_cell.length_c   1.000
_cell.angle_alpha   90.00
_cell.angle_beta   90.00
_cell.angle_gamma   90.00
#
_symmetry.space_group_name_H-M   'P 1'
#
loop_
_entity.id
_entity.type
_entity.pdbx_description
1 polymer ?
#
loop_
_entity_poly.entity_id
_entity_poly.type
_entity_poly.pdbx_seq_one_letter_code
_entity_poly.pdbx_strand_id
1 'polypeptide(L)'
;MDDLLQKSFVAGVERVMAWADLLDAINVYPVADGDTGRNLSISLSPLRFAGGEKDKVVRQLLMAARGNSGNIASQFFSAFYAMEGVPQLKTAVQEGNARAWKAVGDPRLGTMLSVFNALEDILGRQDFASDPACADRIMSHLAQAVHETGNILPKLKEAGVVDAGALGMYIFFEGFFQTLWGHADHFRPVTDIFRGRLKISSTFHEISESGYCVDFVVKADTSTAELVKLAGGQDSAVIIHEGDLYKIHLHTDDKEKIKAQMSAFGSVMNWEDDNLSAQITRFLNAPAESGLHIMTDAAGSLTRDDAKQYGFTLLNSYLNVGEKSLPETCFHPDELYRTMLAGTRVSTSQASVFERHEHYAAATARFEKVLYLCVGSVFTGNYSVALDWKKDHDPENRLQVIDTGAASGRLGAIVLATQKYLTQTGDMEKTLAFVKKAVETCEEYVFLEKLQYLAQGGRLSKTGAFFGDMLKMKPVISPQPEGARKVGVVRNRKDQIKMALAKLAASLTRESHALIMLEYSDNAGEVARFQEVVRKLYPQAEIILQPLSLTSGAHMGPGTWGVAFLPLATP
;
A
#
# COMPACT_ATOMS: atom_id res chain seq x y z
N MET A 1 -3.27 -27.31 8.61
CA MET A 1 -2.85 -26.13 9.40
C MET A 1 -3.97 -25.74 10.36
N ASP A 2 -3.69 -25.71 11.66
CA ASP A 2 -4.64 -25.28 12.70
C ASP A 2 -5.03 -23.79 12.59
N ASP A 3 -6.21 -23.43 13.09
CA ASP A 3 -6.80 -22.07 13.03
C ASP A 3 -5.90 -21.02 13.70
N LEU A 4 -5.30 -21.38 14.85
CA LEU A 4 -4.39 -20.48 15.57
C LEU A 4 -3.16 -20.15 14.73
N LEU A 5 -2.59 -21.16 14.07
CA LEU A 5 -1.44 -20.99 13.20
C LEU A 5 -1.78 -20.13 11.96
N GLN A 6 -2.98 -20.30 11.39
CA GLN A 6 -3.45 -19.45 10.29
C GLN A 6 -3.54 -17.98 10.74
N LYS A 7 -4.16 -17.73 11.91
CA LYS A 7 -4.27 -16.38 12.49
C LYS A 7 -2.90 -15.76 12.75
N SER A 8 -1.91 -16.52 13.17
CA SER A 8 -0.53 -16.04 13.35
C SER A 8 0.09 -15.52 12.06
N PHE A 9 -0.12 -16.20 10.93
CA PHE A 9 0.36 -15.72 9.63
C PHE A 9 -0.32 -14.40 9.23
N VAL A 10 -1.64 -14.32 9.40
CA VAL A 10 -2.42 -13.12 9.10
C VAL A 10 -1.94 -11.94 9.96
N ALA A 11 -1.81 -12.15 11.27
CA ALA A 11 -1.35 -11.13 12.21
C ALA A 11 0.06 -10.62 11.86
N GLY A 12 0.99 -11.52 11.51
CA GLY A 12 2.34 -11.14 11.08
C GLY A 12 2.33 -10.22 9.86
N VAL A 13 1.54 -10.54 8.83
CA VAL A 13 1.44 -9.70 7.61
C VAL A 13 0.75 -8.38 7.88
N GLU A 14 -0.36 -8.38 8.60
CA GLU A 14 -1.10 -7.15 8.89
C GLU A 14 -0.28 -6.16 9.73
N ARG A 15 0.58 -6.66 10.63
CA ARG A 15 1.59 -5.82 11.30
C ARG A 15 2.61 -5.25 10.32
N VAL A 16 3.18 -6.06 9.42
CA VAL A 16 4.13 -5.54 8.42
C VAL A 16 3.50 -4.44 7.56
N MET A 17 2.24 -4.62 7.14
CA MET A 17 1.49 -3.63 6.38
C MET A 17 1.27 -2.34 7.17
N ALA A 18 0.98 -2.43 8.47
CA ALA A 18 0.79 -1.28 9.34
C ALA A 18 2.06 -0.44 9.54
N TRP A 19 3.21 -1.12 9.58
CA TRP A 19 4.53 -0.49 9.78
C TRP A 19 5.29 -0.24 8.48
N ALA A 20 4.69 -0.52 7.32
CA ALA A 20 5.35 -0.38 6.01
C ALA A 20 5.92 1.02 5.76
N ASP A 21 5.18 2.08 6.11
CA ASP A 21 5.65 3.47 5.98
C ASP A 21 6.92 3.75 6.82
N LEU A 22 7.10 3.08 7.96
CA LEU A 22 8.33 3.18 8.75
C LEU A 22 9.48 2.43 8.08
N LEU A 23 9.21 1.22 7.58
CA LEU A 23 10.20 0.41 6.88
C LEU A 23 10.72 1.12 5.62
N ASP A 24 9.81 1.73 4.85
CA ASP A 24 10.15 2.58 3.72
C ASP A 24 11.01 3.78 4.17
N ALA A 25 10.66 4.45 5.28
CA ALA A 25 11.38 5.62 5.77
C ALA A 25 12.83 5.36 6.22
N ILE A 26 13.22 4.11 6.48
CA ILE A 26 14.58 3.73 6.88
C ILE A 26 15.30 2.86 5.84
N ASN A 27 14.70 2.65 4.66
CA ASN A 27 15.27 1.79 3.63
C ASN A 27 16.47 2.49 2.96
N VAL A 28 17.68 2.18 3.43
CA VAL A 28 18.92 2.71 2.85
C VAL A 28 19.82 1.62 2.27
N TYR A 29 19.47 0.33 2.40
CA TYR A 29 20.32 -0.79 2.00
C TYR A 29 19.53 -1.87 1.21
N PRO A 30 20.10 -2.42 0.12
CA PRO A 30 21.35 -2.00 -0.52
C PRO A 30 21.26 -0.62 -1.17
N VAL A 31 20.05 -0.22 -1.57
CA VAL A 31 19.74 1.06 -2.22
C VAL A 31 18.78 1.88 -1.37
N ALA A 32 18.96 3.19 -1.32
CA ALA A 32 18.09 4.11 -0.58
C ALA A 32 16.89 4.61 -1.40
N ASP A 33 16.01 3.70 -1.79
CA ASP A 33 14.85 3.94 -2.65
C ASP A 33 13.51 4.00 -1.89
N GLY A 34 13.51 3.72 -0.58
CA GLY A 34 12.33 3.84 0.25
C GLY A 34 11.19 2.88 -0.10
N ASP A 35 11.48 1.62 -0.50
CA ASP A 35 10.46 0.68 -0.99
C ASP A 35 10.31 -0.64 -0.19
N THR A 36 11.18 -0.92 0.79
CA THR A 36 11.19 -2.23 1.49
C THR A 36 9.85 -2.58 2.14
N GLY A 37 9.18 -1.64 2.80
CA GLY A 37 7.87 -1.84 3.39
C GLY A 37 6.79 -2.13 2.36
N ARG A 38 6.77 -1.40 1.24
CA ARG A 38 5.88 -1.68 0.10
C ARG A 38 6.13 -3.08 -0.47
N ASN A 39 7.39 -3.41 -0.73
CA ASN A 39 7.81 -4.69 -1.31
C ASN A 39 7.41 -5.86 -0.41
N LEU A 40 7.64 -5.77 0.91
CA LEU A 40 7.21 -6.79 1.86
C LEU A 40 5.68 -6.91 1.96
N SER A 41 4.96 -5.77 1.98
CA SER A 41 3.49 -5.77 2.05
C SER A 41 2.85 -6.49 0.86
N ILE A 42 3.36 -6.26 -0.36
CA ILE A 42 2.90 -6.93 -1.58
C ILE A 42 3.30 -8.41 -1.55
N SER A 43 4.58 -8.69 -1.27
CA SER A 43 5.13 -10.04 -1.39
C SER A 43 4.55 -11.03 -0.38
N LEU A 44 4.20 -10.55 0.82
CA LEU A 44 3.64 -11.38 1.89
C LEU A 44 2.11 -11.37 1.92
N SER A 45 1.43 -10.54 1.11
CA SER A 45 -0.03 -10.48 1.10
C SER A 45 -0.74 -11.84 0.90
N PRO A 46 -0.19 -12.84 0.18
CA PRO A 46 -0.82 -14.16 0.09
C PRO A 46 -1.01 -14.87 1.44
N LEU A 47 -0.17 -14.60 2.45
CA LEU A 47 -0.31 -15.21 3.79
C LEU A 47 -1.57 -14.72 4.53
N ARG A 48 -2.23 -13.64 4.06
CA ARG A 48 -3.55 -13.23 4.59
C ARG A 48 -4.65 -14.25 4.30
N PHE A 49 -4.43 -15.15 3.33
CA PHE A 49 -5.31 -16.28 3.01
C PHE A 49 -4.79 -17.58 3.61
N ALA A 50 -4.09 -17.50 4.75
CA ALA A 50 -3.67 -18.68 5.49
C ALA A 50 -4.87 -19.61 5.72
N GLY A 51 -4.69 -20.90 5.46
CA GLY A 51 -5.78 -21.90 5.43
C GLY A 51 -6.24 -22.29 4.03
N GLY A 52 -5.82 -21.57 2.98
CA GLY A 52 -5.93 -22.01 1.60
C GLY A 52 -5.03 -23.21 1.26
N GLU A 53 -5.19 -23.75 0.05
CA GLU A 53 -4.34 -24.82 -0.47
C GLU A 53 -2.86 -24.41 -0.45
N LYS A 54 -1.99 -25.21 0.18
CA LYS A 54 -0.60 -24.82 0.49
C LYS A 54 0.22 -24.48 -0.76
N ASP A 55 0.24 -25.38 -1.73
CA ASP A 55 1.00 -25.21 -2.98
C ASP A 55 0.55 -23.95 -3.73
N LYS A 56 -0.73 -23.61 -3.63
CA LYS A 56 -1.29 -22.41 -4.21
C LYS A 56 -0.82 -21.14 -3.51
N VAL A 57 -0.84 -21.09 -2.18
CA VAL A 57 -0.33 -19.92 -1.42
C VAL A 57 1.17 -19.76 -1.64
N VAL A 58 1.93 -20.85 -1.61
CA VAL A 58 3.39 -20.84 -1.88
C VAL A 58 3.67 -20.30 -3.28
N ARG A 59 2.95 -20.79 -4.30
CA ARG A 59 3.06 -20.26 -5.66
C ARG A 59 2.68 -18.78 -5.73
N GLN A 60 1.65 -18.35 -4.99
CA GLN A 60 1.25 -16.94 -4.94
C GLN A 60 2.31 -16.06 -4.28
N LEU A 61 3.02 -16.53 -3.25
CA LEU A 61 4.17 -15.82 -2.66
C LEU A 61 5.24 -15.57 -3.71
N LEU A 62 5.58 -16.59 -4.50
CA LEU A 62 6.56 -16.45 -5.58
C LEU A 62 6.10 -15.43 -6.65
N MET A 63 4.83 -15.49 -7.05
CA MET A 63 4.29 -14.58 -8.08
C MET A 63 4.17 -13.14 -7.57
N ALA A 64 3.89 -12.95 -6.29
CA ALA A 64 3.72 -11.64 -5.66
C ALA A 64 5.05 -10.98 -5.27
N ALA A 65 6.14 -11.74 -5.15
CA ALA A 65 7.44 -11.23 -4.74
C ALA A 65 7.88 -9.99 -5.55
N ARG A 66 8.32 -8.93 -4.87
CA ARG A 66 8.83 -7.67 -5.43
C ARG A 66 10.13 -7.26 -4.75
N GLY A 67 11.09 -6.75 -5.52
CA GLY A 67 12.34 -6.24 -4.98
C GLY A 67 13.22 -7.32 -4.33
N ASN A 68 14.39 -6.94 -3.86
CA ASN A 68 15.26 -7.85 -3.11
C ASN A 68 14.57 -8.38 -1.84
N SER A 69 13.98 -7.49 -1.05
CA SER A 69 13.35 -7.83 0.22
C SER A 69 12.19 -8.81 0.06
N GLY A 70 11.30 -8.57 -0.92
CA GLY A 70 10.17 -9.44 -1.18
C GLY A 70 10.56 -10.79 -1.74
N ASN A 71 11.54 -10.85 -2.64
CA ASN A 71 12.03 -12.13 -3.18
C ASN A 71 12.70 -12.99 -2.09
N ILE A 72 13.55 -12.42 -1.23
CA ILE A 72 14.17 -13.14 -0.11
C ILE A 72 13.11 -13.65 0.87
N ALA A 73 12.19 -12.77 1.29
CA ALA A 73 11.13 -13.13 2.22
C ALA A 73 10.23 -14.23 1.63
N SER A 74 9.85 -14.13 0.36
CA SER A 74 9.01 -15.15 -0.30
C SER A 74 9.64 -16.54 -0.24
N GLN A 75 10.97 -16.64 -0.35
CA GLN A 75 11.68 -17.91 -0.27
C GLN A 75 11.68 -18.49 1.13
N PHE A 76 11.92 -17.66 2.16
CA PHE A 76 11.76 -18.08 3.55
C PHE A 76 10.34 -18.60 3.81
N PHE A 77 9.34 -17.78 3.44
CA PHE A 77 7.94 -18.07 3.71
C PHE A 77 7.39 -19.25 2.90
N SER A 78 7.97 -19.57 1.73
CA SER A 78 7.60 -20.76 0.96
C SER A 78 7.75 -22.06 1.77
N ALA A 79 8.82 -22.17 2.56
CA ALA A 79 9.04 -23.32 3.45
C ALA A 79 8.36 -23.12 4.81
N PHE A 80 8.42 -21.92 5.36
CA PHE A 80 7.83 -21.63 6.67
C PHE A 80 6.31 -21.84 6.67
N TYR A 81 5.60 -21.44 5.62
CA TYR A 81 4.15 -21.66 5.47
C TYR A 81 3.79 -23.13 5.20
N ALA A 82 4.72 -23.94 4.70
CA ALA A 82 4.48 -25.35 4.38
C ALA A 82 4.32 -26.23 5.63
N MET A 83 4.67 -25.75 6.83
CA MET A 83 4.53 -26.52 8.07
C MET A 83 3.08 -26.93 8.37
N GLU A 84 2.89 -28.12 8.95
CA GLU A 84 1.58 -28.59 9.43
C GLU A 84 1.23 -28.09 10.82
N GLY A 85 2.24 -27.78 11.64
CA GLY A 85 2.07 -27.28 13.00
C GLY A 85 3.40 -27.01 13.71
N VAL A 86 3.30 -26.54 14.95
CA VAL A 86 4.43 -26.12 15.80
C VAL A 86 5.56 -27.16 15.92
N PRO A 87 5.32 -28.48 15.95
CA PRO A 87 6.42 -29.46 16.00
C PRO A 87 7.38 -29.40 14.80
N GLN A 88 6.93 -28.88 13.66
CA GLN A 88 7.73 -28.71 12.45
C GLN A 88 8.37 -27.32 12.35
N LEU A 89 8.12 -26.42 13.31
CA LEU A 89 8.57 -25.03 13.27
C LEU A 89 10.08 -24.92 13.05
N LYS A 90 10.87 -25.67 13.82
CA LYS A 90 12.34 -25.69 13.69
C LYS A 90 12.78 -26.07 12.28
N THR A 91 12.29 -27.21 11.77
CA THR A 91 12.65 -27.70 10.43
C THR A 91 12.22 -26.72 9.34
N ALA A 92 11.03 -26.13 9.46
CA ALA A 92 10.52 -25.16 8.50
C ALA A 92 11.33 -23.86 8.48
N VAL A 93 11.81 -23.40 9.65
CA VAL A 93 12.72 -22.26 9.75
C VAL A 93 14.09 -22.58 9.14
N GLN A 94 14.65 -23.76 9.41
CA GLN A 94 15.93 -24.20 8.84
C GLN A 94 15.88 -24.25 7.31
N GLU A 95 14.82 -24.84 6.77
CA GLU A 95 14.61 -24.91 5.32
C GLU A 95 14.35 -23.53 4.72
N GLY A 96 13.51 -22.72 5.34
CA GLY A 96 13.21 -21.35 4.91
C GLY A 96 14.46 -20.47 4.89
N ASN A 97 15.29 -20.56 5.94
CA ASN A 97 16.54 -19.83 6.02
C ASN A 97 17.50 -20.24 4.89
N ALA A 98 17.69 -21.55 4.68
CA ALA A 98 18.53 -22.06 3.58
C ALA A 98 18.04 -21.58 2.19
N ARG A 99 16.72 -21.55 1.96
CA ARG A 99 16.14 -21.02 0.71
C ARG A 99 16.36 -19.52 0.56
N ALA A 100 16.18 -18.74 1.62
CA ALA A 100 16.40 -17.29 1.62
C ALA A 100 17.85 -16.92 1.31
N TRP A 101 18.83 -17.63 1.90
CA TRP A 101 20.25 -17.45 1.62
C TRP A 101 20.60 -17.77 0.16
N LYS A 102 19.98 -18.80 -0.42
CA LYS A 102 20.19 -19.20 -1.81
C LYS A 102 19.53 -18.27 -2.83
N ALA A 103 18.53 -17.49 -2.42
CA ALA A 103 17.76 -16.62 -3.30
C ALA A 103 18.60 -15.45 -3.86
N VAL A 104 19.63 -15.02 -3.14
CA VAL A 104 20.43 -13.83 -3.47
C VAL A 104 21.81 -14.24 -3.93
N GLY A 105 22.34 -13.57 -4.97
CA GLY A 105 23.68 -13.83 -5.48
C GLY A 105 24.80 -13.54 -4.46
N ASP A 106 24.67 -12.46 -3.67
CA ASP A 106 25.64 -12.02 -2.66
C ASP A 106 24.93 -11.80 -1.30
N PRO A 107 24.65 -12.87 -0.54
CA PRO A 107 23.94 -12.76 0.72
C PRO A 107 24.81 -12.07 1.80
N ARG A 108 24.22 -11.11 2.50
CA ARG A 108 24.91 -10.29 3.50
C ARG A 108 24.29 -10.45 4.89
N LEU A 109 25.14 -10.69 5.89
CA LEU A 109 24.75 -10.48 7.29
C LEU A 109 24.51 -8.98 7.55
N GLY A 110 23.71 -8.69 8.56
CA GLY A 110 23.21 -7.35 8.85
C GLY A 110 21.97 -6.96 8.03
N THR A 111 21.37 -7.92 7.31
CA THR A 111 20.09 -7.79 6.60
C THR A 111 19.02 -8.68 7.27
N MET A 112 17.84 -8.85 6.65
CA MET A 112 16.83 -9.83 7.10
C MET A 112 17.36 -11.26 7.28
N LEU A 113 18.42 -11.66 6.57
CA LEU A 113 19.07 -12.95 6.75
C LEU A 113 19.63 -13.14 8.17
N SER A 114 20.04 -12.06 8.84
CA SER A 114 20.47 -12.11 10.25
C SER A 114 19.32 -12.46 11.19
N VAL A 115 18.10 -12.02 10.88
CA VAL A 115 16.92 -12.35 11.69
C VAL A 115 16.51 -13.81 11.49
N PHE A 116 16.60 -14.32 10.25
CA PHE A 116 16.36 -15.75 10.00
C PHE A 116 17.40 -16.64 10.68
N ASN A 117 18.68 -16.26 10.65
CA ASN A 117 19.74 -16.95 11.40
C ASN A 117 19.48 -16.93 12.91
N ALA A 118 19.09 -15.79 13.47
CA ALA A 118 18.77 -15.68 14.89
C ALA A 118 17.55 -16.54 15.27
N LEU A 119 16.53 -16.58 14.41
CA LEU A 119 15.37 -17.44 14.61
C LEU A 119 15.75 -18.92 14.57
N GLU A 120 16.59 -19.32 13.62
CA GLU A 120 17.10 -20.69 13.56
C GLU A 120 17.93 -21.06 14.80
N ASP A 121 18.81 -20.16 15.26
CA ASP A 121 19.65 -20.37 16.45
C ASP A 121 18.80 -20.60 17.70
N ILE A 122 17.84 -19.71 17.99
CA ILE A 122 17.04 -19.80 19.22
C ILE A 122 16.16 -21.06 19.24
N LEU A 123 15.59 -21.46 18.10
CA LEU A 123 14.84 -22.71 17.94
C LEU A 123 15.76 -23.94 17.96
N GLY A 124 17.06 -23.74 17.73
CA GLY A 124 18.10 -24.74 17.77
C GLY A 124 18.43 -25.26 19.18
N ARG A 125 18.20 -24.44 20.21
CA ARG A 125 18.64 -24.68 21.59
C ARG A 125 17.85 -25.80 22.29
N GLN A 126 18.53 -26.55 23.16
CA GLN A 126 17.97 -27.75 23.81
C GLN A 126 16.86 -27.44 24.85
N ASP A 127 16.81 -26.22 25.36
CA ASP A 127 15.90 -25.75 26.41
C ASP A 127 14.61 -25.08 25.86
N PHE A 128 14.36 -25.19 24.56
CA PHE A 128 13.20 -24.58 23.93
C PHE A 128 11.88 -25.25 24.37
N ALA A 129 11.09 -24.55 25.19
CA ALA A 129 9.73 -24.93 25.56
C ALA A 129 8.70 -24.08 24.79
N SER A 130 7.60 -24.68 24.35
CA SER A 130 6.48 -23.97 23.72
C SER A 130 5.53 -23.41 24.79
N ASP A 131 5.98 -22.37 25.49
CA ASP A 131 5.21 -21.62 26.49
C ASP A 131 5.08 -20.11 26.12
N PRO A 132 4.18 -19.34 26.75
CA PRO A 132 4.09 -17.89 26.56
C PRO A 132 5.41 -17.12 26.70
N ALA A 133 6.23 -17.49 27.69
CA ALA A 133 7.53 -16.87 27.93
C ALA A 133 8.51 -17.11 26.77
N CYS A 134 8.22 -18.07 25.90
CA CYS A 134 8.98 -18.35 24.69
C CYS A 134 8.87 -17.24 23.66
N ALA A 135 7.70 -16.58 23.54
CA ALA A 135 7.52 -15.41 22.71
C ALA A 135 8.56 -14.35 23.04
N ASP A 136 8.63 -13.98 24.32
CA ASP A 136 9.54 -12.93 24.78
C ASP A 136 11.01 -13.31 24.58
N ARG A 137 11.38 -14.58 24.78
CA ARG A 137 12.77 -15.06 24.54
C ARG A 137 13.14 -14.98 23.07
N ILE A 138 12.27 -15.46 22.16
CA ILE A 138 12.49 -15.36 20.71
C ILE A 138 12.57 -13.89 20.32
N MET A 139 11.56 -13.09 20.68
CA MET A 139 11.50 -11.69 20.26
C MET A 139 12.67 -10.88 20.80
N SER A 140 13.12 -11.12 22.03
CA SER A 140 14.33 -10.48 22.57
C SER A 140 15.58 -10.84 21.75
N HIS A 141 15.71 -12.10 21.34
CA HIS A 141 16.83 -12.55 20.52
C HIS A 141 16.79 -11.98 19.09
N LEU A 142 15.60 -11.92 18.48
CA LEU A 142 15.41 -11.30 17.16
C LEU A 142 15.64 -9.78 17.21
N ALA A 143 15.19 -9.10 18.26
CA ALA A 143 15.43 -7.67 18.45
C ALA A 143 16.94 -7.38 18.52
N GLN A 144 17.71 -8.22 19.21
CA GLN A 144 19.16 -8.10 19.25
C GLN A 144 19.78 -8.26 17.85
N ALA A 145 19.34 -9.23 17.06
CA ALA A 145 19.80 -9.40 15.68
C ALA A 145 19.51 -8.15 14.82
N VAL A 146 18.33 -7.55 14.96
CA VAL A 146 17.99 -6.29 14.28
C VAL A 146 18.86 -5.13 14.78
N HIS A 147 19.13 -5.01 16.08
CA HIS A 147 20.05 -3.99 16.60
C HIS A 147 21.48 -4.15 16.05
N GLU A 148 21.95 -5.38 15.84
CA GLU A 148 23.30 -5.62 15.34
C GLU A 148 23.47 -5.27 13.86
N THR A 149 22.38 -5.14 13.08
CA THR A 149 22.44 -4.78 11.65
C THR A 149 23.27 -3.52 11.37
N GLY A 150 23.02 -2.44 12.13
CA GLY A 150 23.77 -1.18 12.03
C GLY A 150 25.23 -1.28 12.48
N ASN A 151 25.62 -2.33 13.20
CA ASN A 151 27.03 -2.58 13.54
C ASN A 151 27.74 -3.40 12.45
N ILE A 152 27.00 -4.23 11.72
CA ILE A 152 27.52 -5.14 10.70
C ILE A 152 27.68 -4.41 9.35
N LEU A 153 26.67 -3.64 8.93
CA LEU A 153 26.69 -2.96 7.64
C LEU A 153 27.13 -1.49 7.79
N PRO A 154 28.24 -1.06 7.17
CA PRO A 154 28.73 0.30 7.26
C PRO A 154 27.71 1.36 6.82
N LYS A 155 26.94 1.09 5.76
CA LYS A 155 25.92 2.00 5.22
C LYS A 155 24.80 2.28 6.24
N LEU A 156 24.32 1.25 6.92
CA LEU A 156 23.34 1.38 8.01
C LEU A 156 23.91 2.16 9.19
N LYS A 157 25.18 1.90 9.54
CA LYS A 157 25.90 2.63 10.60
C LYS A 157 25.99 4.12 10.30
N GLU A 158 26.34 4.48 9.08
CA GLU A 158 26.44 5.86 8.61
C GLU A 158 25.08 6.55 8.61
N ALA A 159 24.05 5.87 8.13
CA ALA A 159 22.68 6.35 8.15
C ALA A 159 22.10 6.43 9.58
N GLY A 160 22.70 5.74 10.56
CA GLY A 160 22.23 5.70 11.95
C GLY A 160 20.96 4.86 12.15
N VAL A 161 20.64 3.95 11.22
CA VAL A 161 19.42 3.14 11.25
C VAL A 161 19.70 1.64 11.36
N VAL A 162 18.69 0.87 11.73
CA VAL A 162 18.68 -0.59 11.54
C VAL A 162 18.26 -0.95 10.12
N ASP A 163 18.52 -2.19 9.69
CA ASP A 163 18.07 -2.68 8.39
C ASP A 163 16.54 -2.74 8.32
N ALA A 164 15.97 -2.16 7.25
CA ALA A 164 14.52 -2.16 7.01
C ALA A 164 13.96 -3.57 6.85
N GLY A 165 14.67 -4.45 6.12
CA GLY A 165 14.23 -5.82 5.89
C GLY A 165 14.22 -6.64 7.17
N ALA A 166 15.28 -6.53 7.97
CA ALA A 166 15.40 -7.17 9.28
C ALA A 166 14.30 -6.71 10.24
N LEU A 167 14.07 -5.40 10.32
CA LEU A 167 12.99 -4.85 11.13
C LEU A 167 11.62 -5.36 10.65
N GLY A 168 11.39 -5.43 9.34
CA GLY A 168 10.17 -6.01 8.78
C GLY A 168 9.95 -7.47 9.20
N MET A 169 11.00 -8.29 9.19
CA MET A 169 10.91 -9.68 9.67
C MET A 169 10.68 -9.76 11.18
N TYR A 170 11.31 -8.90 11.98
CA TYR A 170 11.00 -8.80 13.41
C TYR A 170 9.52 -8.50 13.64
N ILE A 171 8.96 -7.50 12.95
CA ILE A 171 7.56 -7.09 13.08
C ILE A 171 6.62 -8.23 12.69
N PHE A 172 6.93 -8.95 11.61
CA PHE A 172 6.19 -10.15 11.20
C PHE A 172 6.20 -11.20 12.32
N PHE A 173 7.40 -11.57 12.80
CA PHE A 173 7.53 -12.64 13.79
C PHE A 173 6.92 -12.27 15.14
N GLU A 174 6.91 -10.99 15.50
CA GLU A 174 6.21 -10.52 16.70
C GLU A 174 4.71 -10.80 16.60
N GLY A 175 4.08 -10.44 15.49
CA GLY A 175 2.67 -10.77 15.23
C GLY A 175 2.40 -12.26 15.21
N PHE A 176 3.28 -13.00 14.54
CA PHE A 176 3.16 -14.45 14.41
C PHE A 176 3.24 -15.16 15.77
N PHE A 177 4.30 -14.93 16.54
CA PHE A 177 4.56 -15.66 17.78
C PHE A 177 3.65 -15.21 18.92
N GLN A 178 3.37 -13.91 19.07
CA GLN A 178 2.44 -13.45 20.10
C GLN A 178 1.04 -14.03 19.84
N THR A 179 0.57 -14.05 18.59
CA THR A 179 -0.71 -14.68 18.24
C THR A 179 -0.68 -16.19 18.46
N LEU A 180 0.41 -16.86 18.06
CA LEU A 180 0.54 -18.32 18.18
C LEU A 180 0.44 -18.80 19.62
N TRP A 181 0.85 -17.97 20.58
CA TRP A 181 0.81 -18.28 22.00
C TRP A 181 -0.26 -17.50 22.77
N GLY A 182 -1.26 -16.92 22.09
CA GLY A 182 -2.45 -16.34 22.72
C GLY A 182 -2.29 -14.94 23.31
N HIS A 183 -1.27 -14.19 22.90
CA HIS A 183 -0.94 -12.83 23.36
C HIS A 183 -1.17 -11.77 22.25
N ALA A 184 -2.16 -11.97 21.39
CA ALA A 184 -2.38 -11.17 20.18
C ALA A 184 -2.64 -9.65 20.42
N ASP A 185 -2.82 -9.22 21.67
CA ASP A 185 -3.06 -7.82 22.04
C ASP A 185 -1.86 -7.14 22.73
N HIS A 186 -0.75 -7.86 22.94
CA HIS A 186 0.41 -7.36 23.70
C HIS A 186 1.62 -7.16 22.78
N PHE A 187 1.68 -5.98 22.16
CA PHE A 187 2.83 -5.59 21.36
C PHE A 187 3.55 -4.41 21.99
N ARG A 188 4.87 -4.53 22.11
CA ARG A 188 5.69 -3.39 22.53
C ARG A 188 5.82 -2.44 21.33
N PRO A 189 5.73 -1.11 21.52
CA PRO A 189 5.93 -0.17 20.43
C PRO A 189 7.30 -0.38 19.76
N VAL A 190 7.31 -0.57 18.44
CA VAL A 190 8.55 -0.73 17.66
C VAL A 190 9.48 0.47 17.88
N THR A 191 8.90 1.67 18.04
CA THR A 191 9.63 2.91 18.30
C THR A 191 10.32 2.96 19.67
N ASP A 192 9.83 2.20 20.65
CA ASP A 192 10.49 2.05 21.94
C ASP A 192 11.61 1.01 21.91
N ILE A 193 11.39 -0.11 21.22
CA ILE A 193 12.40 -1.18 21.11
C ILE A 193 13.63 -0.69 20.34
N PHE A 194 13.43 -0.03 19.19
CA PHE A 194 14.51 0.42 18.32
C PHE A 194 14.79 1.92 18.42
N ARG A 195 14.54 2.50 19.59
CA ARG A 195 14.68 3.94 19.85
C ARG A 195 16.02 4.49 19.35
N GLY A 196 15.96 5.60 18.61
CA GLY A 196 17.13 6.30 18.09
C GLY A 196 17.78 5.64 16.86
N ARG A 197 17.17 4.59 16.28
CA ARG A 197 17.67 3.92 15.07
C ARG A 197 16.62 3.77 13.96
N LEU A 198 15.59 4.62 14.02
CA LEU A 198 14.42 4.58 13.13
C LEU A 198 14.28 5.87 12.31
N LYS A 199 15.33 6.68 12.28
CA LYS A 199 15.38 7.95 11.55
C LYS A 199 16.76 8.10 10.94
N ILE A 200 16.78 8.38 9.65
CA ILE A 200 18.03 8.56 8.90
C ILE A 200 18.72 9.83 9.40
N SER A 201 20.03 9.75 9.61
CA SER A 201 20.87 10.89 9.96
C SER A 201 20.80 11.95 8.87
N SER A 202 20.66 13.23 9.25
CA SER A 202 20.71 14.35 8.31
C SER A 202 22.06 14.50 7.60
N THR A 203 23.10 13.81 8.07
CA THR A 203 24.43 13.78 7.46
C THR A 203 24.62 12.63 6.48
N PHE A 204 23.63 11.74 6.33
CA PHE A 204 23.71 10.63 5.39
C PHE A 204 23.58 11.15 3.95
N HIS A 205 24.45 10.67 3.07
CA HIS A 205 24.43 11.03 1.65
C HIS A 205 24.41 9.75 0.82
N GLU A 206 23.41 9.61 -0.04
CA GLU A 206 23.31 8.49 -0.97
C GLU A 206 24.07 8.81 -2.27
N ILE A 207 24.81 7.82 -2.80
CA ILE A 207 25.34 7.89 -4.15
C ILE A 207 24.21 7.51 -5.11
N SER A 208 23.86 8.43 -6.02
CA SER A 208 22.77 8.21 -6.96
C SER A 208 23.02 6.97 -7.82
N GLU A 209 22.15 5.98 -7.70
CA GLU A 209 22.02 4.89 -8.66
C GLU A 209 21.05 5.29 -9.78
N SER A 210 21.33 4.85 -11.00
CA SER A 210 20.50 5.07 -12.18
C SER A 210 19.92 3.77 -12.70
N GLY A 211 18.78 3.87 -13.38
CA GLY A 211 18.14 2.73 -14.05
C GLY A 211 16.78 2.37 -13.47
N TYR A 212 16.40 1.12 -13.66
CA TYR A 212 15.10 0.56 -13.33
C TYR A 212 15.27 -0.70 -12.49
N CYS A 213 14.48 -0.81 -11.43
CA CYS A 213 14.21 -2.06 -10.76
C CYS A 213 13.13 -2.79 -11.58
N VAL A 214 13.39 -4.03 -12.01
CA VAL A 214 12.40 -4.82 -12.77
C VAL A 214 12.14 -6.17 -12.11
N ASP A 215 10.86 -6.55 -12.06
CA ASP A 215 10.37 -7.79 -11.45
C ASP A 215 9.45 -8.52 -12.41
N PHE A 216 9.84 -9.72 -12.84
CA PHE A 216 9.06 -10.47 -13.83
C PHE A 216 9.18 -11.98 -13.67
N VAL A 217 8.22 -12.70 -14.25
CA VAL A 217 8.15 -14.16 -14.27
C VAL A 217 8.16 -14.63 -15.71
N VAL A 218 9.11 -15.51 -16.04
CA VAL A 218 9.21 -16.16 -17.35
C VAL A 218 8.87 -17.63 -17.19
N LYS A 219 7.97 -18.12 -18.04
CA LYS A 219 7.74 -19.55 -18.23
C LYS A 219 8.62 -20.06 -19.37
N ALA A 220 9.52 -20.99 -19.09
CA ALA A 220 10.46 -21.53 -20.07
C ALA A 220 10.85 -22.99 -19.79
N ASP A 221 11.00 -23.79 -20.86
CA ASP A 221 11.34 -25.24 -20.79
C ASP A 221 12.87 -25.49 -20.76
N THR A 222 13.69 -24.48 -20.44
CA THR A 222 15.16 -24.50 -20.56
C THR A 222 15.86 -24.53 -19.19
N SER A 223 17.16 -24.84 -19.17
CA SER A 223 18.00 -24.87 -17.95
C SER A 223 18.29 -23.49 -17.35
N THR A 224 18.34 -23.42 -16.01
CA THR A 224 18.61 -22.21 -15.21
C THR A 224 19.89 -21.47 -15.62
N ALA A 225 20.90 -22.18 -16.14
CA ALA A 225 22.22 -21.63 -16.46
C ALA A 225 22.22 -20.62 -17.62
N GLU A 226 21.29 -20.76 -18.59
CA GLU A 226 21.17 -19.80 -19.70
C GLU A 226 20.47 -18.53 -19.27
N LEU A 227 19.44 -18.63 -18.42
CA LEU A 227 18.76 -17.48 -17.82
C LEU A 227 19.67 -16.67 -16.91
N VAL A 228 20.51 -17.33 -16.11
CA VAL A 228 21.53 -16.65 -15.27
C VAL A 228 22.54 -15.89 -16.15
N LYS A 229 22.93 -16.46 -17.30
CA LYS A 229 23.80 -15.76 -18.28
C LYS A 229 23.11 -14.59 -18.97
N LEU A 230 21.82 -14.71 -19.27
CA LEU A 230 21.00 -13.67 -19.93
C LEU A 230 20.61 -12.53 -18.98
N ALA A 231 20.36 -12.83 -17.70
CA ALA A 231 20.22 -11.86 -16.63
C ALA A 231 21.55 -11.18 -16.28
N GLY A 232 22.66 -11.69 -16.82
CA GLY A 232 23.84 -10.93 -17.16
C GLY A 232 24.59 -10.35 -15.97
N GLY A 233 25.23 -11.19 -15.16
CA GLY A 233 26.38 -10.79 -14.33
C GLY A 233 26.22 -9.48 -13.55
N GLN A 234 25.03 -9.23 -13.00
CA GLN A 234 24.80 -8.13 -12.08
C GLN A 234 24.89 -8.67 -10.66
N ASP A 235 25.74 -8.05 -9.84
CA ASP A 235 25.98 -8.43 -8.44
C ASP A 235 24.72 -8.34 -7.55
N SER A 236 23.57 -7.93 -8.09
CA SER A 236 22.30 -7.73 -7.36
C SER A 236 21.08 -8.44 -7.97
N ALA A 237 21.25 -9.36 -8.93
CA ALA A 237 20.12 -10.11 -9.48
C ALA A 237 19.64 -11.21 -8.51
N VAL A 238 18.33 -11.34 -8.35
CA VAL A 238 17.66 -12.43 -7.64
C VAL A 238 16.93 -13.30 -8.65
N ILE A 239 17.29 -14.58 -8.72
CA ILE A 239 16.71 -15.55 -9.66
C ILE A 239 16.21 -16.75 -8.87
N ILE A 240 14.91 -16.94 -8.88
CA ILE A 240 14.23 -18.06 -8.22
C ILE A 240 13.62 -18.96 -9.29
N HIS A 241 13.81 -20.27 -9.14
CA HIS A 241 13.34 -21.28 -10.07
C HIS A 241 12.41 -22.27 -9.35
N GLU A 242 11.20 -22.44 -9.89
CA GLU A 242 10.21 -23.40 -9.40
C GLU A 242 9.47 -24.06 -10.59
N GLY A 243 9.77 -25.34 -10.84
CA GLY A 243 9.17 -26.07 -11.96
C GLY A 243 9.62 -25.55 -13.33
N ASP A 244 8.70 -25.01 -14.12
CA ASP A 244 8.95 -24.36 -15.42
C ASP A 244 8.94 -22.82 -15.32
N LEU A 245 8.90 -22.28 -14.10
CA LEU A 245 8.81 -20.86 -13.82
C LEU A 245 10.12 -20.30 -13.27
N TYR A 246 10.49 -19.14 -13.79
CA TYR A 246 11.64 -18.36 -13.38
C TYR A 246 11.18 -16.97 -12.95
N LYS A 247 11.29 -16.69 -11.65
CA LYS A 247 11.07 -15.37 -11.09
C LYS A 247 12.42 -14.64 -11.05
N ILE A 248 12.47 -13.47 -11.67
CA ILE A 248 13.70 -12.70 -11.84
C ILE A 248 13.45 -11.28 -11.35
N HIS A 249 14.38 -10.80 -10.52
CA HIS A 249 14.51 -9.40 -10.13
C HIS A 249 15.93 -8.93 -10.45
N LEU A 250 16.06 -7.79 -11.12
CA LEU A 250 17.35 -7.20 -11.50
C LEU A 250 17.26 -5.67 -11.66
N HIS A 251 18.41 -5.00 -11.70
CA HIS A 251 18.52 -3.55 -11.90
C HIS A 251 19.07 -3.27 -13.31
N THR A 252 18.33 -2.59 -14.19
CA THR A 252 18.76 -2.37 -15.57
C THR A 252 18.57 -0.92 -16.01
N ASP A 253 19.49 -0.38 -16.81
CA ASP A 253 19.29 0.91 -17.47
C ASP A 253 18.29 0.84 -18.62
N ASP A 254 18.08 -0.35 -19.20
CA ASP A 254 17.23 -0.58 -20.37
C ASP A 254 16.24 -1.72 -20.13
N LYS A 255 15.09 -1.36 -19.56
CA LYS A 255 14.01 -2.30 -19.27
C LYS A 255 13.37 -2.91 -20.53
N GLU A 256 13.31 -2.15 -21.62
CA GLU A 256 12.68 -2.60 -22.87
C GLU A 256 13.54 -3.67 -23.56
N LYS A 257 14.87 -3.49 -23.52
CA LYS A 257 15.82 -4.51 -23.99
C LYS A 257 15.69 -5.81 -23.19
N ILE A 258 15.63 -5.75 -21.86
CA ILE A 258 15.44 -6.94 -21.02
C ILE A 258 14.10 -7.60 -21.37
N LYS A 259 13.01 -6.84 -21.45
CA LYS A 259 11.69 -7.37 -21.80
C LYS A 259 11.66 -8.07 -23.16
N ALA A 260 12.32 -7.49 -24.16
CA ALA A 260 12.46 -8.09 -25.49
C ALA A 260 13.28 -9.39 -25.46
N GLN A 261 14.41 -9.39 -24.74
CA GLN A 261 15.25 -10.60 -24.57
C GLN A 261 14.49 -11.72 -23.87
N MET A 262 13.74 -11.42 -22.82
CA MET A 262 12.96 -12.41 -22.07
C MET A 262 11.79 -12.95 -22.87
N SER A 263 11.13 -12.10 -23.66
CA SER A 263 10.05 -12.52 -24.56
C SER A 263 10.53 -13.42 -25.70
N ALA A 264 11.80 -13.30 -26.11
CA ALA A 264 12.42 -14.21 -27.07
C ALA A 264 12.78 -15.57 -26.45
N PHE A 265 12.95 -15.62 -25.12
CA PHE A 265 13.37 -16.80 -24.38
C PHE A 265 12.18 -17.66 -23.90
N GLY A 266 11.06 -17.01 -23.53
CA GLY A 266 9.88 -17.71 -23.03
C GLY A 266 8.67 -16.79 -22.93
N SER A 267 7.59 -17.31 -22.34
CA SER A 267 6.39 -16.51 -22.12
C SER A 267 6.56 -15.67 -20.85
N VAL A 268 6.72 -14.36 -21.00
CA VAL A 268 6.66 -13.42 -19.87
C VAL A 268 5.23 -13.37 -19.34
N MET A 269 5.03 -13.85 -18.11
CA MET A 269 3.71 -13.97 -17.50
C MET A 269 3.27 -12.69 -16.77
N ASN A 270 4.21 -12.02 -16.11
CA ASN A 270 4.01 -10.74 -15.45
C ASN A 270 5.26 -9.86 -15.63
N TRP A 271 5.08 -8.55 -15.47
CA TRP A 271 6.16 -7.57 -15.56
C TRP A 271 5.80 -6.36 -14.71
N GLU A 272 6.66 -6.02 -13.77
CA GLU A 272 6.63 -4.72 -13.08
C GLU A 272 7.98 -4.06 -13.21
N ASP A 273 7.97 -2.73 -13.23
CA ASP A 273 9.18 -1.94 -13.16
C ASP A 273 8.95 -0.65 -12.36
N ASP A 274 9.98 -0.24 -11.62
CA ASP A 274 10.03 1.02 -10.89
C ASP A 274 11.28 1.81 -11.33
N ASN A 275 11.14 3.14 -11.46
CA ASN A 275 12.26 4.02 -11.82
C ASN A 275 13.05 4.39 -10.55
N LEU A 276 14.27 3.86 -10.47
CA LEU A 276 15.08 3.96 -9.27
C LEU A 276 15.48 5.40 -8.95
N SER A 277 15.91 6.15 -9.97
CA SER A 277 16.32 7.55 -9.79
C SER A 277 15.16 8.43 -9.29
N ALA A 278 13.95 8.19 -9.80
CA ALA A 278 12.75 8.88 -9.33
C ALA A 278 12.41 8.52 -7.88
N GLN A 279 12.54 7.24 -7.50
CA GLN A 279 12.32 6.77 -6.12
C GLN A 279 13.34 7.38 -5.15
N ILE A 280 14.64 7.30 -5.45
CA ILE A 280 15.71 7.89 -4.65
C ILE A 280 15.47 9.41 -4.50
N THR A 281 15.16 10.11 -5.59
CA THR A 281 14.90 11.55 -5.54
C THR A 281 13.71 11.88 -4.62
N ARG A 282 12.62 11.11 -4.69
CA ARG A 282 11.45 11.32 -3.81
C ARG A 282 11.78 11.01 -2.36
N PHE A 283 12.52 9.93 -2.12
CA PHE A 283 12.93 9.49 -0.80
C PHE A 283 13.79 10.54 -0.09
N LEU A 284 14.81 11.07 -0.78
CA LEU A 284 15.69 12.11 -0.24
C LEU A 284 15.00 13.47 -0.05
N ASN A 285 13.94 13.74 -0.81
CA ASN A 285 13.16 14.98 -0.72
C ASN A 285 11.87 14.85 0.11
N ALA A 286 11.71 13.75 0.86
CA ALA A 286 10.53 13.55 1.69
C ALA A 286 10.38 14.72 2.69
N PRO A 287 9.16 15.25 2.89
CA PRO A 287 8.95 16.41 3.73
C PRO A 287 9.33 16.13 5.20
N ALA A 288 9.84 17.15 5.88
CA ALA A 288 10.16 17.06 7.30
C ALA A 288 8.89 16.82 8.14
N GLU A 289 9.04 16.10 9.24
CA GLU A 289 7.94 15.80 10.18
C GLU A 289 7.35 17.09 10.77
N SER A 290 6.04 17.27 10.64
CA SER A 290 5.25 18.31 11.30
C SER A 290 4.71 17.83 12.65
N GLY A 291 4.34 18.76 13.53
CA GLY A 291 3.70 18.43 14.82
C GLY A 291 2.33 17.75 14.69
N LEU A 292 1.72 17.79 13.50
CA LEU A 292 0.51 17.05 13.12
C LEU A 292 0.82 16.14 11.93
N HIS A 293 0.44 14.87 11.98
CA HIS A 293 0.53 13.94 10.85
C HIS A 293 -0.86 13.65 10.28
N ILE A 294 -1.02 13.69 8.96
CA ILE A 294 -2.30 13.36 8.32
C ILE A 294 -2.33 11.89 7.93
N MET A 295 -3.49 11.27 8.14
CA MET A 295 -3.78 9.91 7.74
C MET A 295 -5.12 9.87 7.00
N THR A 296 -5.28 8.99 6.01
CA THR A 296 -6.55 8.80 5.29
C THR A 296 -6.66 7.40 4.69
N ASP A 297 -7.75 7.11 3.98
CA ASP A 297 -8.02 5.82 3.34
C ASP A 297 -7.78 5.84 1.82
N ALA A 298 -7.26 4.74 1.27
CA ALA A 298 -7.04 4.56 -0.17
C ALA A 298 -8.30 4.75 -1.03
N ALA A 299 -9.49 4.58 -0.44
CA ALA A 299 -10.78 4.81 -1.09
C ALA A 299 -11.01 6.27 -1.55
N GLY A 300 -10.09 7.19 -1.23
CA GLY A 300 -10.13 8.61 -1.62
C GLY A 300 -9.42 8.96 -2.93
N SER A 301 -9.17 7.99 -3.83
CA SER A 301 -8.45 8.22 -5.09
C SER A 301 -7.06 8.83 -4.87
N LEU A 302 -6.37 8.34 -3.84
CA LEU A 302 -5.00 8.69 -3.49
C LEU A 302 -4.11 7.46 -3.62
N THR A 303 -2.89 7.67 -4.05
CA THR A 303 -1.91 6.61 -4.27
C THR A 303 -0.86 6.57 -3.16
N ARG A 304 -0.09 5.47 -3.09
CA ARG A 304 1.10 5.39 -2.22
C ARG A 304 2.16 6.41 -2.64
N ASP A 305 2.23 6.75 -3.92
CA ASP A 305 3.13 7.79 -4.42
C ASP A 305 2.71 9.17 -3.92
N ASP A 306 1.41 9.48 -3.90
CA ASP A 306 0.91 10.73 -3.29
C ASP A 306 1.24 10.79 -1.79
N ALA A 307 1.03 9.69 -1.07
CA ALA A 307 1.32 9.58 0.36
C ALA A 307 2.80 9.89 0.66
N LYS A 308 3.72 9.30 -0.13
CA LYS A 308 5.16 9.57 -0.03
C LYS A 308 5.51 11.00 -0.42
N GLN A 309 4.97 11.51 -1.52
CA GLN A 309 5.26 12.85 -2.03
C GLN A 309 4.84 13.95 -1.06
N TYR A 310 3.65 13.84 -0.47
CA TYR A 310 3.08 14.89 0.37
C TYR A 310 3.27 14.66 1.87
N GLY A 311 3.68 13.46 2.29
CA GLY A 311 3.99 13.14 3.70
C GLY A 311 2.75 12.85 4.55
N PHE A 312 1.82 12.01 4.05
CA PHE A 312 0.68 11.50 4.83
C PHE A 312 0.66 9.97 4.81
N THR A 313 -0.04 9.34 5.75
CA THR A 313 -0.21 7.87 5.78
C THR A 313 -1.51 7.46 5.09
N LEU A 314 -1.43 6.48 4.20
CA LEU A 314 -2.58 5.92 3.50
C LEU A 314 -2.97 4.54 4.08
N LEU A 315 -4.22 4.34 4.45
CA LEU A 315 -4.73 3.08 4.98
C LEU A 315 -5.36 2.24 3.88
N ASN A 316 -5.21 0.92 4.01
CA ASN A 316 -5.64 0.00 2.98
C ASN A 316 -7.17 -0.10 2.87
N SER A 317 -7.63 -0.28 1.64
CA SER A 317 -8.98 -0.72 1.29
C SER A 317 -8.83 -1.85 0.28
N TYR A 318 -9.67 -2.89 0.39
CA TYR A 318 -9.40 -4.16 -0.28
C TYR A 318 -10.29 -4.40 -1.48
N LEU A 319 -9.69 -4.91 -2.55
CA LEU A 319 -10.36 -5.49 -3.70
C LEU A 319 -10.37 -7.00 -3.58
N ASN A 320 -11.53 -7.61 -3.80
CA ASN A 320 -11.72 -9.05 -3.84
C ASN A 320 -12.06 -9.45 -5.29
N VAL A 321 -11.08 -10.04 -5.99
CA VAL A 321 -11.15 -10.39 -7.41
C VAL A 321 -10.85 -11.87 -7.57
N GLY A 322 -11.89 -12.67 -7.86
CA GLY A 322 -11.78 -14.13 -7.87
C GLY A 322 -11.35 -14.63 -6.49
N GLU A 323 -10.13 -15.16 -6.41
CA GLU A 323 -9.53 -15.69 -5.18
C GLU A 323 -8.46 -14.78 -4.58
N LYS A 324 -8.21 -13.61 -5.20
CA LYS A 324 -7.28 -12.61 -4.69
C LYS A 324 -8.03 -11.63 -3.80
N SER A 325 -7.47 -11.29 -2.65
CA SER A 325 -7.83 -10.08 -1.93
C SER A 325 -6.60 -9.25 -1.54
N LEU A 326 -6.49 -8.07 -2.13
CA LEU A 326 -5.30 -7.22 -2.04
C LEU A 326 -5.71 -5.78 -1.70
N PRO A 327 -4.84 -5.02 -1.00
CA PRO A 327 -5.02 -3.58 -0.93
C PRO A 327 -5.13 -3.00 -2.33
N GLU A 328 -6.00 -2.03 -2.56
CA GLU A 328 -6.17 -1.44 -3.89
C GLU A 328 -4.90 -0.79 -4.42
N THR A 329 -4.05 -0.29 -3.52
CA THR A 329 -2.74 0.28 -3.84
C THR A 329 -1.73 -0.77 -4.34
N CYS A 330 -2.04 -2.05 -4.17
CA CYS A 330 -1.25 -3.19 -4.63
C CYS A 330 -1.89 -3.91 -5.82
N PHE A 331 -2.96 -3.35 -6.40
CA PHE A 331 -3.70 -3.95 -7.51
C PHE A 331 -3.50 -3.12 -8.78
N HIS A 332 -3.20 -3.76 -9.91
CA HIS A 332 -3.02 -3.04 -11.16
C HIS A 332 -4.40 -2.63 -11.75
N PRO A 333 -4.64 -1.34 -12.06
CA PRO A 333 -5.93 -0.88 -12.58
C PRO A 333 -6.41 -1.65 -13.82
N ASP A 334 -5.52 -1.88 -14.79
CA ASP A 334 -5.85 -2.64 -16.01
C ASP A 334 -6.27 -4.09 -15.73
N GLU A 335 -5.70 -4.74 -14.70
CA GLU A 335 -6.12 -6.09 -14.31
C GLU A 335 -7.56 -6.06 -13.81
N LEU A 336 -7.92 -5.04 -13.02
CA LEU A 336 -9.26 -4.90 -12.47
C LEU A 336 -10.28 -4.70 -13.60
N TYR A 337 -10.05 -3.69 -14.44
CA TYR A 337 -11.03 -3.34 -15.46
C TYR A 337 -11.15 -4.41 -16.55
N ARG A 338 -10.06 -5.07 -16.95
CA ARG A 338 -10.11 -6.24 -17.84
C ARG A 338 -10.93 -7.38 -17.25
N THR A 339 -10.75 -7.65 -15.96
CA THR A 339 -11.51 -8.69 -15.24
C THR A 339 -13.00 -8.36 -15.14
N MET A 340 -13.34 -7.09 -14.87
CA MET A 340 -14.72 -6.61 -14.85
C MET A 340 -15.38 -6.65 -16.23
N LEU A 341 -14.65 -6.32 -17.30
CA LEU A 341 -15.12 -6.38 -18.69
C LEU A 341 -15.35 -7.83 -19.15
N ALA A 342 -14.56 -8.78 -18.64
CA ALA A 342 -14.77 -10.21 -18.86
C ALA A 342 -15.99 -10.79 -18.11
N GLY A 343 -16.69 -9.97 -17.30
CA GLY A 343 -17.89 -10.37 -16.57
C GLY A 343 -17.61 -11.05 -15.22
N THR A 344 -16.36 -11.11 -14.78
CA THR A 344 -16.02 -11.61 -13.45
C THR A 344 -16.51 -10.63 -12.38
N ARG A 345 -17.21 -11.16 -11.38
CA ARG A 345 -17.69 -10.35 -10.26
C ARG A 345 -16.51 -9.91 -9.39
N VAL A 346 -16.44 -8.61 -9.13
CA VAL A 346 -15.51 -8.00 -8.18
C VAL A 346 -16.30 -7.49 -6.98
N SER A 347 -15.72 -7.59 -5.80
CA SER A 347 -16.27 -6.97 -4.59
C SER A 347 -15.17 -6.26 -3.81
N THR A 348 -15.54 -5.55 -2.75
CA THR A 348 -14.60 -4.83 -1.89
C THR A 348 -14.86 -5.18 -0.43
N SER A 349 -13.83 -5.05 0.40
CA SER A 349 -13.92 -5.20 1.85
C SER A 349 -13.09 -4.14 2.57
N GLN A 350 -13.43 -3.91 3.83
CA GLN A 350 -12.57 -3.16 4.74
C GLN A 350 -11.32 -3.98 5.07
N ALA A 351 -10.29 -3.30 5.54
CA ALA A 351 -9.21 -3.94 6.29
C ALA A 351 -9.78 -4.60 7.56
N SER A 352 -9.06 -5.60 8.10
CA SER A 352 -9.47 -6.24 9.35
C SER A 352 -9.42 -5.23 10.51
N VAL A 353 -10.18 -5.44 11.58
CA VAL A 353 -10.10 -4.60 12.78
C VAL A 353 -8.67 -4.61 13.36
N PHE A 354 -8.01 -5.76 13.32
CA PHE A 354 -6.62 -5.91 13.77
C PHE A 354 -5.65 -5.03 12.95
N GLU A 355 -5.68 -5.11 11.61
CA GLU A 355 -4.87 -4.27 10.73
C GLU A 355 -5.10 -2.78 10.99
N ARG A 356 -6.36 -2.38 11.21
CA ARG A 356 -6.73 -0.99 11.53
C ARG A 356 -6.13 -0.54 12.85
N HIS A 357 -6.25 -1.35 13.90
CA HIS A 357 -5.66 -1.07 15.21
C HIS A 357 -4.14 -0.92 15.11
N GLU A 358 -3.48 -1.79 14.35
CA GLU A 358 -2.03 -1.71 14.12
C GLU A 358 -1.63 -0.44 13.38
N HIS A 359 -2.40 0.01 12.39
CA HIS A 359 -2.15 1.31 11.74
C HIS A 359 -2.26 2.48 12.72
N TYR A 360 -3.25 2.47 13.61
CA TYR A 360 -3.41 3.53 14.62
C TYR A 360 -2.27 3.51 15.63
N ALA A 361 -1.90 2.33 16.12
CA ALA A 361 -0.77 2.13 17.02
C ALA A 361 0.55 2.59 16.36
N ALA A 362 0.81 2.19 15.12
CA ALA A 362 1.99 2.61 14.38
C ALA A 362 2.05 4.13 14.18
N ALA A 363 0.94 4.76 13.77
CA ALA A 363 0.88 6.21 13.57
C ALA A 363 1.10 6.96 14.88
N THR A 364 0.40 6.58 15.95
CA THR A 364 0.54 7.23 17.27
C THR A 364 1.86 6.90 17.96
N ALA A 365 2.54 5.82 17.61
CA ALA A 365 3.89 5.53 18.13
C ALA A 365 4.98 6.38 17.45
N ARG A 366 4.70 6.90 16.24
CA ARG A 366 5.65 7.67 15.42
C ARG A 366 5.42 9.18 15.51
N PHE A 367 4.17 9.60 15.62
CA PHE A 367 3.77 11.01 15.54
C PHE A 367 3.13 11.48 16.83
N GLU A 368 3.42 12.72 17.21
CA GLU A 368 2.88 13.35 18.42
C GLU A 368 1.35 13.48 18.36
N LYS A 369 0.84 14.06 17.26
CA LYS A 369 -0.58 14.15 16.93
C LYS A 369 -0.85 13.61 15.53
N VAL A 370 -1.97 12.92 15.38
CA VAL A 370 -2.43 12.35 14.11
C VAL A 370 -3.84 12.86 13.83
N LEU A 371 -4.07 13.37 12.62
CA LEU A 371 -5.40 13.71 12.10
C LEU A 371 -5.80 12.68 11.05
N TYR A 372 -6.75 11.83 11.42
CA TYR A 372 -7.33 10.82 10.53
C TYR A 372 -8.58 11.37 9.83
N LEU A 373 -8.44 11.62 8.53
CA LEU A 373 -9.54 12.01 7.64
C LEU A 373 -10.11 10.74 7.00
N CYS A 374 -11.12 10.16 7.63
CA CYS A 374 -11.64 8.87 7.19
C CYS A 374 -12.68 9.00 6.07
N VAL A 375 -12.76 8.00 5.21
CA VAL A 375 -13.90 7.84 4.30
C VAL A 375 -15.21 7.78 5.09
N GLY A 376 -16.24 8.41 4.55
CA GLY A 376 -17.50 8.65 5.24
C GLY A 376 -18.14 7.41 5.84
N SER A 377 -18.67 7.52 7.06
CA SER A 377 -19.24 6.38 7.81
C SER A 377 -20.40 5.67 7.13
N VAL A 378 -21.10 6.36 6.23
CA VAL A 378 -22.16 5.76 5.39
C VAL A 378 -21.62 4.75 4.37
N PHE A 379 -20.35 4.87 3.98
CA PHE A 379 -19.70 3.99 3.01
C PHE A 379 -18.95 2.85 3.70
N THR A 380 -18.43 3.09 4.91
CA THR A 380 -17.59 2.13 5.63
C THR A 380 -17.63 2.30 7.16
N GLY A 381 -17.27 1.24 7.90
CA GLY A 381 -17.21 1.23 9.37
C GLY A 381 -15.90 1.76 9.96
N ASN A 382 -14.99 2.29 9.13
CA ASN A 382 -13.66 2.74 9.55
C ASN A 382 -13.72 3.78 10.69
N TYR A 383 -14.70 4.69 10.64
CA TYR A 383 -14.90 5.71 11.68
C TYR A 383 -15.20 5.10 13.04
N SER A 384 -16.16 4.17 13.13
CA SER A 384 -16.52 3.54 14.41
C SER A 384 -15.37 2.71 14.96
N VAL A 385 -14.65 1.97 14.10
CA VAL A 385 -13.46 1.20 14.51
C VAL A 385 -12.39 2.11 15.12
N ALA A 386 -12.14 3.28 14.54
CA ALA A 386 -11.19 4.24 15.09
C ALA A 386 -11.64 4.80 16.45
N LEU A 387 -12.92 5.15 16.59
CA LEU A 387 -13.48 5.64 17.86
C LEU A 387 -13.45 4.58 18.95
N ASP A 388 -13.71 3.32 18.61
CA ASP A 388 -13.66 2.21 19.57
C ASP A 388 -12.22 1.97 20.05
N TRP A 389 -11.25 1.91 19.14
CA TRP A 389 -9.84 1.75 19.50
C TRP A 389 -9.35 2.84 20.46
N LYS A 390 -9.73 4.10 20.22
CA LYS A 390 -9.33 5.25 21.04
C LYS A 390 -9.74 5.15 22.51
N LYS A 391 -10.87 4.50 22.81
CA LYS A 391 -11.38 4.39 24.19
C LYS A 391 -10.37 3.73 25.12
N ASP A 392 -9.67 2.73 24.60
CA ASP A 392 -8.77 1.89 25.40
C ASP A 392 -7.28 2.26 25.19
N HIS A 393 -6.93 2.91 24.07
CA HIS A 393 -5.53 3.09 23.65
C HIS A 393 -5.06 4.54 23.50
N ASP A 394 -5.96 5.54 23.51
CA ASP A 394 -5.61 6.94 23.25
C ASP A 394 -6.28 7.93 24.22
N PRO A 395 -6.04 7.81 25.55
CA PRO A 395 -6.63 8.69 26.55
C PRO A 395 -6.18 10.16 26.39
N GLU A 396 -5.02 10.39 25.78
CA GLU A 396 -4.46 11.73 25.51
C GLU A 396 -5.01 12.38 24.24
N ASN A 397 -5.93 11.71 23.55
CA ASN A 397 -6.57 12.17 22.31
C ASN A 397 -5.52 12.64 21.28
N ARG A 398 -4.52 11.81 21.02
CA ARG A 398 -3.47 12.05 20.02
C ARG A 398 -3.95 11.73 18.62
N LEU A 399 -4.86 10.78 18.46
CA LEU A 399 -5.52 10.45 17.18
C LEU A 399 -6.84 11.21 17.04
N GLN A 400 -6.85 12.36 16.38
CA GLN A 400 -8.10 13.07 16.05
C GLN A 400 -8.73 12.43 14.81
N VAL A 401 -10.02 12.09 14.86
CA VAL A 401 -10.72 11.42 13.75
C VAL A 401 -11.85 12.32 13.24
N ILE A 402 -11.88 12.56 11.94
CA ILE A 402 -12.96 13.30 11.27
C ILE A 402 -13.67 12.36 10.30
N ASP A 403 -14.96 12.10 10.55
CA ASP A 403 -15.86 11.54 9.55
C ASP A 403 -16.09 12.60 8.47
N THR A 404 -15.46 12.40 7.32
CA THR A 404 -15.51 13.39 6.23
C THR A 404 -16.85 13.39 5.50
N GLY A 405 -17.66 12.33 5.66
CA GLY A 405 -18.83 12.10 4.79
C GLY A 405 -18.48 12.00 3.29
N ALA A 406 -17.20 11.90 2.94
CA ALA A 406 -16.67 11.90 1.58
C ALA A 406 -16.07 10.54 1.23
N ALA A 407 -15.94 10.28 -0.07
CA ALA A 407 -15.26 9.14 -0.68
C ALA A 407 -14.70 9.59 -2.03
N SER A 408 -13.98 8.74 -2.76
CA SER A 408 -13.51 9.05 -4.13
C SER A 408 -12.71 10.36 -4.15
N GLY A 409 -12.69 11.08 -5.27
CA GLY A 409 -11.91 12.31 -5.43
C GLY A 409 -12.27 13.42 -4.46
N ARG A 410 -13.49 13.46 -3.88
CA ARG A 410 -13.85 14.42 -2.83
C ARG A 410 -12.97 14.23 -1.60
N LEU A 411 -12.79 12.99 -1.15
CA LEU A 411 -11.90 12.68 -0.03
C LEU A 411 -10.44 13.03 -0.39
N GLY A 412 -10.00 12.63 -1.59
CA GLY A 412 -8.64 12.91 -2.06
C GLY A 412 -8.31 14.40 -2.14
N ALA A 413 -9.22 15.21 -2.69
CA ALA A 413 -9.07 16.66 -2.77
C ALA A 413 -9.02 17.31 -1.38
N ILE A 414 -9.87 16.89 -0.44
CA ILE A 414 -9.84 17.37 0.95
C ILE A 414 -8.49 17.07 1.60
N VAL A 415 -7.99 15.84 1.47
CA VAL A 415 -6.71 15.41 2.07
C VAL A 415 -5.54 16.18 1.48
N LEU A 416 -5.41 16.21 0.15
CA LEU A 416 -4.28 16.88 -0.50
C LEU A 416 -4.25 18.38 -0.20
N ALA A 417 -5.40 19.04 -0.22
CA ALA A 417 -5.48 20.45 0.14
C ALA A 417 -5.14 20.69 1.62
N THR A 418 -5.60 19.81 2.52
CA THR A 418 -5.29 19.91 3.96
C THR A 418 -3.81 19.67 4.23
N GLN A 419 -3.20 18.68 3.58
CA GLN A 419 -1.77 18.41 3.72
C GLN A 419 -0.93 19.58 3.19
N LYS A 420 -1.28 20.14 2.02
CA LYS A 420 -0.59 21.33 1.50
C LYS A 420 -0.74 22.54 2.42
N TYR A 421 -1.94 22.76 2.98
CA TYR A 421 -2.18 23.82 3.95
C TYR A 421 -1.33 23.64 5.22
N LEU A 422 -1.25 22.42 5.73
CA LEU A 422 -0.42 22.08 6.88
C LEU A 422 1.07 22.30 6.60
N THR A 423 1.57 21.87 5.44
CA THR A 423 2.96 22.10 5.03
C THR A 423 3.29 23.59 4.91
N GLN A 424 2.35 24.39 4.40
CA GLN A 424 2.55 25.84 4.25
C GLN A 424 2.50 26.60 5.57
N THR A 425 1.64 26.20 6.50
CA THR A 425 1.36 26.98 7.73
C THR A 425 2.07 26.45 8.97
N GLY A 426 2.33 25.14 9.04
CA GLY A 426 2.80 24.46 10.25
C GLY A 426 1.83 24.55 11.44
N ASP A 427 0.60 25.03 11.22
CA ASP A 427 -0.33 25.44 12.28
C ASP A 427 -1.49 24.44 12.41
N MET A 428 -1.48 23.69 13.52
CA MET A 428 -2.44 22.62 13.78
C MET A 428 -3.88 23.14 13.90
N GLU A 429 -4.10 24.22 14.65
CA GLU A 429 -5.45 24.74 14.90
C GLU A 429 -6.07 25.30 13.61
N LYS A 430 -5.27 26.03 12.82
CA LYS A 430 -5.70 26.52 11.51
C LYS A 430 -5.97 25.38 10.54
N THR A 431 -5.16 24.32 10.58
CA THR A 431 -5.38 23.13 9.74
C THR A 431 -6.70 22.43 10.09
N LEU A 432 -7.04 22.33 11.39
CA LEU A 432 -8.33 21.78 11.83
C LEU A 432 -9.53 22.66 11.43
N ALA A 433 -9.36 23.99 11.43
CA ALA A 433 -10.39 24.89 10.92
C ALA A 433 -10.53 24.79 9.38
N PHE A 434 -9.41 24.69 8.67
CA PHE A 434 -9.35 24.52 7.23
C PHE A 434 -10.08 23.25 6.81
N VAL A 435 -9.78 22.10 7.43
CA VAL A 435 -10.36 20.82 7.01
C VAL A 435 -11.88 20.77 7.21
N LYS A 436 -12.41 21.37 8.28
CA LYS A 436 -13.86 21.48 8.51
C LYS A 436 -14.54 22.21 7.35
N LYS A 437 -13.97 23.36 6.95
CA LYS A 437 -14.45 24.13 5.80
C LYS A 437 -14.27 23.36 4.48
N ALA A 438 -13.16 22.64 4.32
CA ALA A 438 -12.91 21.84 3.13
C ALA A 438 -13.94 20.71 2.98
N VAL A 439 -14.29 20.01 4.07
CA VAL A 439 -15.35 18.99 4.08
C VAL A 439 -16.70 19.55 3.65
N GLU A 440 -17.05 20.75 4.11
CA GLU A 440 -18.31 21.43 3.78
C GLU A 440 -18.37 21.91 2.32
N THR A 441 -17.25 22.38 1.78
CA THR A 441 -17.21 23.12 0.50
C THR A 441 -16.68 22.31 -0.69
N CYS A 442 -15.98 21.19 -0.44
CA CYS A 442 -15.52 20.31 -1.51
C CYS A 442 -16.71 19.57 -2.14
N GLU A 443 -16.82 19.65 -3.46
CA GLU A 443 -17.82 18.96 -4.24
C GLU A 443 -17.19 17.90 -5.14
N GLU A 444 -17.95 16.88 -5.52
CA GLU A 444 -17.55 15.91 -6.54
C GLU A 444 -18.74 15.46 -7.38
N TYR A 445 -18.49 15.31 -8.68
CA TYR A 445 -19.40 14.78 -9.66
C TYR A 445 -18.76 13.62 -10.40
N VAL A 446 -19.37 12.43 -10.28
CA VAL A 446 -18.90 11.19 -10.90
C VAL A 446 -19.82 10.79 -12.04
N PHE A 447 -19.23 10.58 -13.21
CA PHE A 447 -19.91 10.34 -14.48
C PHE A 447 -19.75 8.88 -14.89
N LEU A 448 -20.78 8.08 -14.65
CA LEU A 448 -20.74 6.64 -14.87
C LEU A 448 -20.99 6.27 -16.33
N GLU A 449 -20.35 5.19 -16.77
CA GLU A 449 -20.58 4.62 -18.10
C GLU A 449 -21.85 3.75 -18.12
N LYS A 450 -22.00 2.90 -17.10
CA LYS A 450 -23.14 1.99 -16.90
C LYS A 450 -23.55 1.99 -15.44
N LEU A 451 -24.86 2.01 -15.17
CA LEU A 451 -25.40 1.98 -13.81
C LEU A 451 -25.26 0.60 -13.14
N GLN A 452 -25.20 -0.48 -13.92
CA GLN A 452 -25.28 -1.86 -13.44
C GLN A 452 -24.31 -2.16 -12.29
N TYR A 453 -23.09 -1.61 -12.34
CA TYR A 453 -22.06 -1.83 -11.33
C TYR A 453 -22.47 -1.23 -9.97
N LEU A 454 -23.01 -0.01 -10.00
CA LEU A 454 -23.39 0.72 -8.78
C LEU A 454 -24.62 0.09 -8.12
N ALA A 455 -25.57 -0.38 -8.93
CA ALA A 455 -26.76 -1.10 -8.45
C ALA A 455 -26.39 -2.44 -7.78
N GLN A 456 -25.42 -3.17 -8.33
CA GLN A 456 -24.93 -4.42 -7.74
C GLN A 456 -24.12 -4.21 -6.46
N GLY A 457 -23.50 -3.03 -6.31
CA GLY A 457 -22.71 -2.67 -5.14
C GLY A 457 -23.53 -2.44 -3.87
N GLY A 458 -24.79 -2.01 -3.94
CA GLY A 458 -25.63 -1.77 -2.75
C GLY A 458 -25.25 -0.53 -1.91
N ARG A 459 -24.36 0.34 -2.43
CA ARG A 459 -23.93 1.61 -1.80
C ARG A 459 -24.76 2.82 -2.24
N LEU A 460 -25.91 2.57 -2.88
CA LEU A 460 -26.90 3.58 -3.26
C LEU A 460 -27.82 3.88 -2.09
N SER A 461 -28.20 5.16 -1.91
CA SER A 461 -29.16 5.53 -0.87
C SER A 461 -30.51 4.83 -1.12
N LYS A 462 -31.10 4.29 -0.04
CA LYS A 462 -32.41 3.60 -0.07
C LYS A 462 -33.56 4.54 -0.49
N THR A 463 -33.34 5.85 -0.48
CA THR A 463 -34.38 6.90 -0.59
C THR A 463 -34.56 7.53 -1.98
N GLY A 464 -33.86 7.09 -3.04
CA GLY A 464 -34.07 7.72 -4.37
C GLY A 464 -33.54 7.01 -5.62
N ALA A 465 -33.05 5.78 -5.53
CA ALA A 465 -32.37 5.08 -6.62
C ALA A 465 -33.30 4.26 -7.54
N PHE A 466 -34.51 4.74 -7.87
CA PHE A 466 -35.27 4.11 -8.94
C PHE A 466 -34.68 4.51 -10.30
N PHE A 467 -34.18 3.50 -11.02
CA PHE A 467 -33.44 3.65 -12.27
C PHE A 467 -34.01 2.79 -13.41
N GLY A 468 -35.22 2.24 -13.24
CA GLY A 468 -35.85 1.27 -14.15
C GLY A 468 -35.91 1.71 -15.62
N ASP A 469 -35.93 3.01 -15.91
CA ASP A 469 -36.09 3.56 -17.26
C ASP A 469 -34.79 4.04 -17.93
N MET A 470 -33.61 3.79 -17.34
CA MET A 470 -32.33 4.40 -17.75
C MET A 470 -31.49 3.64 -18.78
N LEU A 471 -32.08 2.70 -19.54
CA LEU A 471 -31.36 1.86 -20.52
C LEU A 471 -30.52 2.61 -21.59
N LYS A 472 -30.75 3.91 -21.79
CA LYS A 472 -30.02 4.76 -22.77
C LYS A 472 -29.35 6.00 -22.18
N MET A 473 -29.37 6.16 -20.86
CA MET A 473 -28.86 7.35 -20.18
C MET A 473 -27.70 6.98 -19.24
N LYS A 474 -26.74 7.89 -19.12
CA LYS A 474 -25.58 7.81 -18.26
C LYS A 474 -25.85 8.56 -16.95
N PRO A 475 -25.77 7.90 -15.78
CA PRO A 475 -25.98 8.55 -14.50
C PRO A 475 -24.83 9.48 -14.15
N VAL A 476 -25.16 10.54 -13.41
CA VAL A 476 -24.20 11.38 -12.70
C VAL A 476 -24.54 11.33 -11.22
N ILE A 477 -23.55 10.98 -10.40
CA ILE A 477 -23.69 10.84 -8.95
C ILE A 477 -22.73 11.78 -8.22
N SER A 478 -23.00 12.00 -6.94
CA SER A 478 -22.12 12.73 -6.03
C SER A 478 -22.06 11.98 -4.69
N PRO A 479 -20.87 11.75 -4.10
CA PRO A 479 -20.75 11.20 -2.75
C PRO A 479 -21.15 12.26 -1.72
N GLN A 480 -22.11 11.91 -0.86
CA GLN A 480 -22.66 12.77 0.19
C GLN A 480 -22.61 12.03 1.54
N PRO A 481 -22.73 12.75 2.68
CA PRO A 481 -22.76 12.13 4.00
C PRO A 481 -23.89 11.09 4.19
N GLU A 482 -24.99 11.20 3.43
CA GLU A 482 -26.10 10.23 3.44
C GLU A 482 -25.95 9.10 2.40
N GLY A 483 -24.83 9.07 1.67
CA GLY A 483 -24.50 8.06 0.66
C GLY A 483 -24.42 8.63 -0.76
N ALA A 484 -24.26 7.76 -1.76
CA ALA A 484 -24.19 8.18 -3.15
C ALA A 484 -25.55 8.74 -3.63
N ARG A 485 -25.58 10.03 -3.99
CA ARG A 485 -26.78 10.72 -4.48
C ARG A 485 -26.75 10.86 -6.00
N LYS A 486 -27.86 10.53 -6.67
CA LYS A 486 -28.07 10.86 -8.09
C LYS A 486 -28.27 12.37 -8.23
N VAL A 487 -27.39 13.03 -8.98
CA VAL A 487 -27.41 14.49 -9.21
C VAL A 487 -27.77 14.86 -10.65
N GLY A 488 -27.81 13.88 -11.55
CA GLY A 488 -28.23 14.09 -12.93
C GLY A 488 -28.21 12.83 -13.77
N VAL A 489 -28.66 12.98 -15.02
CA VAL A 489 -28.60 11.97 -16.08
C VAL A 489 -28.29 12.68 -17.39
N VAL A 490 -27.45 12.07 -18.22
CA VAL A 490 -27.03 12.62 -19.53
C VAL A 490 -27.01 11.53 -20.59
N ARG A 491 -27.01 11.87 -21.88
CA ARG A 491 -27.16 10.86 -22.96
C ARG A 491 -25.83 10.25 -23.41
N ASN A 492 -24.77 11.04 -23.43
CA ASN A 492 -23.48 10.66 -24.01
C ASN A 492 -22.32 11.40 -23.33
N ARG A 493 -21.08 11.10 -23.72
CA ARG A 493 -19.87 11.72 -23.17
C ARG A 493 -19.82 13.24 -23.36
N LYS A 494 -20.28 13.76 -24.51
CA LYS A 494 -20.32 15.21 -24.77
C LYS A 494 -21.23 15.93 -23.77
N ASP A 495 -22.37 15.32 -23.44
CA ASP A 495 -23.29 15.86 -22.44
C ASP A 495 -22.73 15.75 -21.01
N GLN A 496 -21.95 14.71 -20.69
CA GLN A 496 -21.21 14.63 -19.42
C GLN A 496 -20.21 15.79 -19.28
N ILE A 497 -19.39 16.03 -20.31
CA ILE A 497 -18.42 17.15 -20.33
C ILE A 497 -19.15 18.48 -20.17
N LYS A 498 -20.25 18.71 -20.88
CA LYS A 498 -21.05 19.93 -20.75
C LYS A 498 -21.57 20.11 -19.32
N MET A 499 -22.05 19.04 -18.69
CA MET A 499 -22.52 19.09 -17.30
C MET A 499 -21.37 19.36 -16.32
N ALA A 500 -20.21 18.72 -16.49
CA ALA A 500 -19.02 18.97 -15.67
C ALA A 500 -18.58 20.45 -15.72
N LEU A 501 -18.52 21.03 -16.92
CA LEU A 501 -18.20 22.45 -17.10
C LEU A 501 -19.24 23.36 -16.46
N ALA A 502 -20.53 23.04 -16.57
CA ALA A 502 -21.59 23.81 -15.93
C ALA A 502 -21.51 23.75 -14.39
N LYS A 503 -21.11 22.60 -13.83
CA LYS A 503 -20.91 22.43 -12.38
C LYS A 503 -19.71 23.23 -11.88
N LEU A 504 -18.57 23.14 -12.56
CA LEU A 504 -17.40 23.97 -12.24
C LEU A 504 -17.74 25.47 -12.33
N ALA A 505 -18.42 25.91 -13.38
CA ALA A 505 -18.78 27.32 -13.57
C ALA A 505 -19.82 27.85 -12.55
N ALA A 506 -20.56 26.96 -11.89
CA ALA A 506 -21.48 27.36 -10.82
C ALA A 506 -20.75 27.72 -9.52
N SER A 507 -19.58 27.15 -9.28
CA SER A 507 -18.81 27.32 -8.03
C SER A 507 -17.50 28.08 -8.22
N LEU A 508 -16.96 28.14 -9.44
CA LEU A 508 -15.65 28.70 -9.76
C LEU A 508 -15.70 29.74 -10.89
N THR A 509 -14.84 30.74 -10.77
CA THR A 509 -14.56 31.76 -11.80
C THR A 509 -13.12 31.60 -12.30
N ARG A 510 -12.75 32.34 -13.35
CA ARG A 510 -11.38 32.32 -13.90
C ARG A 510 -10.30 32.70 -12.87
N GLU A 511 -10.64 33.57 -11.93
CA GLU A 511 -9.74 34.08 -10.87
C GLU A 511 -9.80 33.21 -9.59
N SER A 512 -10.63 32.17 -9.57
CA SER A 512 -10.75 31.32 -8.39
C SER A 512 -9.49 30.47 -8.22
N HIS A 513 -8.85 30.58 -7.06
CA HIS A 513 -7.92 29.59 -6.57
C HIS A 513 -8.70 28.36 -6.11
N ALA A 514 -8.35 27.19 -6.63
CA ALA A 514 -9.02 25.94 -6.30
C ALA A 514 -8.07 24.77 -6.52
N LEU A 515 -8.32 23.67 -5.82
CA LEU A 515 -7.81 22.37 -6.22
C LEU A 515 -8.90 21.66 -7.03
N ILE A 516 -8.60 21.26 -8.26
CA ILE A 516 -9.49 20.47 -9.12
C ILE A 516 -8.81 19.13 -9.38
N MET A 517 -9.42 18.05 -8.90
CA MET A 517 -9.01 16.68 -9.17
C MET A 517 -9.90 16.08 -10.25
N LEU A 518 -9.28 15.66 -11.35
CA LEU A 518 -9.91 14.91 -12.42
C LEU A 518 -9.56 13.44 -12.27
N GLU A 519 -10.58 12.59 -12.22
CA GLU A 519 -10.39 11.16 -11.99
C GLU A 519 -10.66 10.35 -13.25
N TYR A 520 -9.86 9.32 -13.49
CA TYR A 520 -10.03 8.41 -14.64
C TYR A 520 -9.99 6.94 -14.21
N SER A 521 -10.61 6.07 -14.99
CA SER A 521 -10.51 4.62 -14.79
C SER A 521 -9.83 4.00 -16.01
N ASP A 522 -10.62 3.53 -16.97
CA ASP A 522 -10.22 2.91 -18.23
C ASP A 522 -10.30 3.92 -19.39
N ASN A 523 -9.99 5.20 -19.12
CA ASN A 523 -10.22 6.32 -20.04
C ASN A 523 -9.26 7.51 -19.84
N ALA A 524 -8.05 7.26 -19.34
CA ALA A 524 -7.05 8.29 -19.01
C ALA A 524 -6.84 9.33 -20.12
N GLY A 525 -6.70 8.88 -21.37
CA GLY A 525 -6.48 9.75 -22.52
C GLY A 525 -7.64 10.71 -22.82
N GLU A 526 -8.89 10.32 -22.54
CA GLU A 526 -10.05 11.21 -22.69
C GLU A 526 -10.07 12.28 -21.60
N VAL A 527 -9.84 11.88 -20.35
CA VAL A 527 -9.85 12.80 -19.19
C VAL A 527 -8.67 13.78 -19.26
N ALA A 528 -7.51 13.35 -19.76
CA ALA A 528 -6.37 14.23 -20.03
C ALA A 528 -6.70 15.33 -21.06
N ARG A 529 -7.48 15.03 -22.11
CA ARG A 529 -7.93 16.07 -23.05
C ARG A 529 -8.91 17.05 -22.40
N PHE A 530 -9.76 16.56 -21.49
CA PHE A 530 -10.63 17.43 -20.70
C PHE A 530 -9.84 18.32 -19.74
N GLN A 531 -8.76 17.81 -19.14
CA GLN A 531 -7.84 18.57 -18.30
C GLN A 531 -7.32 19.83 -18.99
N GLU A 532 -6.94 19.73 -20.27
CA GLU A 532 -6.49 20.88 -21.06
C GLU A 532 -7.57 21.95 -21.26
N VAL A 533 -8.84 21.55 -21.31
CA VAL A 533 -9.97 22.50 -21.36
C VAL A 533 -10.13 23.20 -20.01
N VAL A 534 -10.09 22.45 -18.91
CA VAL A 534 -10.21 23.00 -17.55
C VAL A 534 -9.06 23.96 -17.24
N ARG A 535 -7.82 23.63 -17.64
CA ARG A 535 -6.63 24.49 -17.48
C ARG A 535 -6.79 25.87 -18.12
N LYS A 536 -7.42 25.93 -19.30
CA LYS A 536 -7.66 27.20 -20.01
C LYS A 536 -8.74 28.05 -19.33
N LEU A 537 -9.74 27.40 -18.73
CA LEU A 537 -10.87 28.07 -18.07
C LEU A 537 -10.50 28.58 -16.68
N TYR A 538 -9.69 27.82 -15.93
CA TYR A 538 -9.31 28.08 -14.54
C TYR A 538 -7.79 28.11 -14.37
N PRO A 539 -7.10 29.14 -14.91
CA PRO A 539 -5.64 29.21 -14.89
C PRO A 539 -5.04 29.38 -13.49
N GLN A 540 -5.83 29.82 -12.51
CA GLN A 540 -5.41 29.95 -11.10
C GLN A 540 -5.67 28.69 -10.27
N ALA A 541 -6.34 27.69 -10.83
CA ALA A 541 -6.61 26.44 -10.15
C ALA A 541 -5.45 25.46 -10.35
N GLU A 542 -5.11 24.74 -9.29
CA GLU A 542 -4.27 23.56 -9.41
C GLU A 542 -5.12 22.42 -9.95
N ILE A 543 -4.73 21.84 -11.09
CA ILE A 543 -5.50 20.79 -11.75
C ILE A 543 -4.67 19.52 -11.83
N ILE A 544 -5.09 18.51 -11.08
CA ILE A 544 -4.45 17.20 -11.00
C ILE A 544 -5.29 16.14 -11.71
N LEU A 545 -4.61 15.12 -12.26
CA LEU A 545 -5.22 13.97 -12.90
C LEU A 545 -4.84 12.74 -12.07
N GLN A 546 -5.83 11.98 -11.61
CA GLN A 546 -5.65 10.84 -10.72
C GLN A 546 -6.41 9.61 -11.24
N PRO A 547 -5.90 8.38 -11.09
CA PRO A 547 -6.74 7.21 -11.19
C PRO A 547 -7.84 7.28 -10.13
N LEU A 548 -9.07 6.96 -10.54
CA LEU A 548 -10.18 6.72 -9.63
C LEU A 548 -9.76 5.57 -8.70
N SER A 549 -10.00 5.72 -7.40
CA SER A 549 -9.83 4.63 -6.44
C SER A 549 -10.42 3.34 -7.01
N LEU A 550 -9.65 2.26 -6.96
CA LEU A 550 -10.07 1.00 -7.57
C LEU A 550 -11.21 0.36 -6.78
N THR A 551 -11.28 0.58 -5.46
CA THR A 551 -12.46 0.17 -4.69
C THR A 551 -13.71 0.92 -5.13
N SER A 552 -13.62 2.23 -5.41
CA SER A 552 -14.71 2.99 -6.04
C SER A 552 -14.99 2.48 -7.47
N GLY A 553 -13.96 2.23 -8.25
CA GLY A 553 -14.02 1.69 -9.61
C GLY A 553 -14.72 0.33 -9.68
N ALA A 554 -14.54 -0.55 -8.69
CA ALA A 554 -15.25 -1.82 -8.60
C ALA A 554 -16.78 -1.66 -8.47
N HIS A 555 -17.23 -0.59 -7.81
CA HIS A 555 -18.66 -0.26 -7.68
C HIS A 555 -19.18 0.62 -8.82
N MET A 556 -18.33 1.39 -9.51
CA MET A 556 -18.78 2.36 -10.52
C MET A 556 -18.59 1.86 -11.96
N GLY A 557 -17.64 0.95 -12.17
CA GLY A 557 -17.35 0.31 -13.46
C GLY A 557 -16.35 1.05 -14.35
N PRO A 558 -15.78 0.35 -15.35
CA PRO A 558 -14.85 0.92 -16.31
C PRO A 558 -15.48 2.02 -17.17
N GLY A 559 -14.67 3.01 -17.56
CA GLY A 559 -15.09 4.19 -18.34
C GLY A 559 -15.74 5.31 -17.50
N THR A 560 -15.84 5.11 -16.18
CA THR A 560 -16.22 6.13 -15.21
C THR A 560 -15.11 7.18 -15.07
N TRP A 561 -15.49 8.44 -14.89
CA TRP A 561 -14.57 9.54 -14.58
C TRP A 561 -15.22 10.51 -13.60
N GLY A 562 -14.41 11.30 -12.92
CA GLY A 562 -14.85 12.20 -11.85
C GLY A 562 -14.27 13.60 -11.99
N VAL A 563 -14.97 14.57 -11.40
CA VAL A 563 -14.47 15.93 -11.17
C VAL A 563 -14.77 16.28 -9.72
N ALA A 564 -13.74 16.24 -8.88
CA ALA A 564 -13.77 16.79 -7.53
C ALA A 564 -13.10 18.17 -7.52
N PHE A 565 -13.66 19.11 -6.78
CA PHE A 565 -13.07 20.43 -6.65
C PHE A 565 -13.31 21.05 -5.28
N LEU A 566 -12.30 21.76 -4.81
CA LEU A 566 -12.31 22.50 -3.56
C LEU A 566 -11.89 23.95 -3.85
N PRO A 567 -12.81 24.92 -3.74
CA PRO A 567 -12.44 26.33 -3.74
C PRO A 567 -11.53 26.63 -2.56
N LEU A 568 -10.39 27.27 -2.83
CA LEU A 568 -9.43 27.68 -1.81
C LEU A 568 -9.59 29.16 -1.56
N ALA A 569 -9.45 29.58 -0.30
CA ALA A 569 -9.30 30.99 0.00
C ALA A 569 -7.98 31.48 -0.64
N THR A 570 -7.98 32.70 -1.18
CA THR A 570 -6.74 33.34 -1.62
C THR A 570 -5.77 33.40 -0.43
N PRO A 571 -4.49 33.02 -0.61
CA PRO A 571 -3.48 33.06 0.45
C PRO A 571 -3.41 34.40 1.19
#